data_AF-R7TY36-F1
#
_entry.id   AF-R7TY36-F1
#
_cell.length_a   1.000
_cell.length_b   1.000
_cell.length_c   1.000
_cell.angle_alpha   90.00
_cell.angle_beta   90.00
_cell.angle_gamma   90.00
#
_symmetry.space_group_name_H-M   'P 1'
#
loop_
_entity.id
_entity.type
_entity.pdbx_description
1 polymer ?
#
loop_
_entity_poly.entity_id
_entity_poly.type
_entity_poly.pdbx_seq_one_letter_code
_entity_poly.pdbx_strand_id
1 'polypeptide(L)'
;LTRPKVLIILPFRSAVLRVVKILSKLIFQNDKANVLHMKKFLREFGVEDDDEMKNKPEDHRQLFAGNTDDNFLLGLSLGKRSLKLYTKLYSSDILLASPLALRLRVGADGDEERDYDFLSSIEVLIMDQVDVFEMQNWDHVLHVLNQLHLQPKEAHAVNFSRVRMWTLNGWSKFYRQTLMFSSLVSPEINSIFSKHCSNILCDF
;
A
#
# COMPACT_ATOMS: atom_id res chain seq x y z
N LEU A 1 12.78 2.22 -13.04
CA LEU A 1 11.40 2.75 -12.99
C LEU A 1 10.42 1.59 -13.16
N THR A 2 9.73 1.26 -12.08
CA THR A 2 8.82 0.14 -12.00
C THR A 2 7.40 0.59 -12.36
N ARG A 3 6.55 -0.38 -12.71
CA ARG A 3 5.15 -0.13 -13.07
C ARG A 3 4.28 0.37 -11.91
N PRO A 4 4.45 -0.09 -10.65
CA PRO A 4 3.62 0.36 -9.54
C PRO A 4 3.66 1.87 -9.37
N LYS A 5 2.48 2.48 -9.35
CA LYS A 5 2.30 3.94 -9.17
C LYS A 5 1.61 4.29 -7.87
N VAL A 6 0.78 3.39 -7.35
CA VAL A 6 0.03 3.61 -6.12
C VAL A 6 0.44 2.54 -5.11
N LEU A 7 0.79 2.98 -3.91
CA LEU A 7 0.96 2.11 -2.75
C LEU A 7 -0.08 2.48 -1.70
N ILE A 8 -0.90 1.52 -1.29
CA ILE A 8 -1.86 1.68 -0.20
C ILE A 8 -1.41 0.76 0.94
N ILE A 9 -0.98 1.38 2.04
CA ILE A 9 -0.58 0.71 3.27
C ILE A 9 -1.82 0.62 4.16
N LEU A 10 -2.12 -0.60 4.60
CA LEU A 10 -3.32 -0.94 5.38
C LEU A 10 -2.92 -1.80 6.59
N PRO A 11 -3.65 -1.72 7.72
CA PRO A 11 -3.24 -2.43 8.94
C PRO A 11 -3.59 -3.91 8.90
N PHE A 12 -4.73 -4.26 8.29
CA PHE A 12 -5.31 -5.60 8.36
C PHE A 12 -5.89 -6.06 7.02
N ARG A 13 -5.98 -7.39 6.82
CA ARG A 13 -6.64 -8.00 5.65
C ARG A 13 -8.10 -7.58 5.48
N SER A 14 -8.83 -7.32 6.56
CA SER A 14 -10.19 -6.79 6.51
C SER A 14 -10.26 -5.43 5.79
N ALA A 15 -9.28 -4.55 6.03
CA ALA A 15 -9.18 -3.27 5.34
C ALA A 15 -8.88 -3.44 3.84
N VAL A 16 -8.04 -4.42 3.48
CA VAL A 16 -7.79 -4.79 2.07
C VAL A 16 -9.07 -5.22 1.37
N LEU A 17 -9.88 -6.07 2.02
CA LEU A 17 -11.18 -6.51 1.50
C LEU A 17 -12.11 -5.32 1.23
N ARG A 18 -12.19 -4.35 2.16
CA ARG A 18 -12.97 -3.12 1.97
C ARG A 18 -12.46 -2.30 0.79
N VAL A 19 -11.15 -2.07 0.71
CA VAL A 19 -10.52 -1.31 -0.38
C VAL A 19 -10.77 -1.96 -1.73
N VAL A 20 -10.60 -3.28 -1.87
CA VAL A 20 -10.85 -3.99 -3.14
C VAL A 20 -12.34 -3.89 -3.54
N LYS A 21 -13.27 -4.01 -2.59
CA LYS A 21 -14.71 -3.81 -2.85
C LYS A 21 -15.01 -2.39 -3.32
N ILE A 22 -14.44 -1.37 -2.66
CA ILE A 22 -14.59 0.05 -3.04
C ILE A 22 -14.02 0.29 -4.43
N LEU A 23 -12.79 -0.13 -4.70
CA LEU A 23 -12.16 0.00 -6.02
C LEU A 23 -13.00 -0.66 -7.10
N SER A 24 -13.51 -1.87 -6.85
CA SER A 24 -14.40 -2.56 -7.79
C SER A 24 -15.67 -1.75 -8.05
N LYS A 25 -16.30 -1.21 -7.00
CA LYS A 25 -17.51 -0.36 -7.16
C LYS A 25 -17.21 0.93 -7.93
N LEU A 26 -16.07 1.58 -7.68
CA LEU A 26 -15.70 2.82 -8.36
C LEU A 26 -15.35 2.60 -9.84
N ILE A 27 -14.64 1.52 -10.15
CA ILE A 27 -14.22 1.20 -11.52
C ILE A 27 -15.41 0.73 -12.36
N PHE A 28 -16.29 -0.09 -11.79
CA PHE A 28 -17.35 -0.75 -12.55
C PHE A 28 -18.71 -0.09 -12.42
N GLN A 29 -18.94 0.74 -11.39
CA GLN A 29 -20.20 1.44 -11.09
C GLN A 29 -21.43 0.52 -11.12
N ASN A 30 -21.99 0.29 -12.32
CA ASN A 30 -23.18 -0.52 -12.62
C ASN A 30 -22.95 -1.65 -13.66
N ASP A 31 -21.78 -1.72 -14.30
CA ASP A 31 -21.43 -2.83 -15.21
C ASP A 31 -21.04 -4.08 -14.42
N LYS A 32 -21.16 -5.26 -15.05
CA LYS A 32 -20.68 -6.52 -14.44
C LYS A 32 -19.18 -6.40 -14.16
N ALA A 33 -18.84 -6.20 -12.89
CA ALA A 33 -17.47 -6.10 -12.42
C ALA A 33 -16.68 -7.35 -12.78
N ASN A 34 -15.72 -7.22 -13.71
CA ASN A 34 -14.83 -8.32 -14.05
C ASN A 34 -13.59 -8.28 -13.16
N VAL A 35 -13.75 -8.79 -11.93
CA VAL A 35 -12.66 -8.94 -10.97
C VAL A 35 -12.09 -10.36 -11.08
N LEU A 36 -10.90 -10.46 -11.68
CA LEU A 36 -10.20 -11.74 -11.85
C LEU A 36 -9.64 -12.20 -10.50
N HIS A 37 -9.74 -13.51 -10.23
CA HIS A 37 -9.29 -14.16 -8.99
C HIS A 37 -10.06 -13.77 -7.71
N MET A 38 -11.24 -13.17 -7.82
CA MET A 38 -12.06 -12.78 -6.66
C MET A 38 -12.41 -13.95 -5.72
N LYS A 39 -12.68 -15.15 -6.26
CA LYS A 39 -12.98 -16.33 -5.44
C LYS A 39 -11.80 -16.73 -4.55
N LYS A 40 -10.57 -16.66 -5.06
CA LYS A 40 -9.35 -16.92 -4.28
C LYS A 40 -9.17 -15.84 -3.22
N PHE A 41 -9.36 -14.58 -3.60
CA PHE A 41 -9.28 -13.43 -2.70
C PHE A 41 -10.23 -13.54 -1.50
N LEU A 42 -11.50 -13.87 -1.74
CA LEU A 42 -12.49 -14.02 -0.66
C LEU A 42 -12.16 -15.16 0.31
N ARG A 43 -11.47 -16.22 -0.14
CA ARG A 43 -11.02 -17.31 0.76
C ARG A 43 -9.87 -16.89 1.66
N GLU A 44 -9.02 -15.96 1.21
CA GLU A 44 -7.80 -15.55 1.92
C GLU A 44 -7.99 -14.29 2.78
N PHE A 45 -8.86 -13.37 2.32
CA PHE A 45 -9.11 -12.07 2.96
C PHE A 45 -10.53 -11.95 3.55
N GLY A 46 -11.43 -12.87 3.22
CA GLY A 46 -12.73 -12.97 3.87
C GLY A 46 -12.62 -13.66 5.23
N VAL A 47 -13.71 -13.58 6.00
CA VAL A 47 -13.93 -14.37 7.22
C VAL A 47 -15.36 -14.87 7.18
N GLU A 48 -15.60 -16.02 7.80
CA GLU A 48 -16.95 -16.46 8.17
C GLU A 48 -17.42 -15.61 9.36
N ASP A 49 -18.71 -15.27 9.45
CA ASP A 49 -19.21 -14.36 10.49
C ASP A 49 -18.83 -14.84 11.90
N ASP A 50 -18.01 -14.07 12.60
CA ASP A 50 -17.53 -14.41 13.93
C ASP A 50 -18.51 -13.90 14.99
N ASP A 51 -19.34 -14.81 15.51
CA ASP A 51 -20.35 -14.52 16.52
C ASP A 51 -19.75 -13.95 17.82
N GLU A 52 -18.46 -14.17 18.11
CA GLU A 52 -17.77 -13.65 19.30
C GLU A 52 -17.61 -12.11 19.32
N MET A 53 -17.64 -11.47 18.15
CA MET A 53 -17.54 -10.01 18.08
C MET A 53 -18.78 -9.27 18.59
N LYS A 54 -19.92 -9.96 18.74
CA LYS A 54 -21.19 -9.36 19.20
C LYS A 54 -21.18 -8.88 20.66
N ASN A 55 -20.15 -9.19 21.44
CA ASN A 55 -20.03 -8.80 22.86
C ASN A 55 -18.95 -7.75 23.13
N LYS A 56 -18.16 -7.33 22.13
CA LYS A 56 -17.09 -6.33 22.31
C LYS A 56 -17.60 -4.89 22.20
N PRO A 57 -16.85 -3.87 22.66
CA PRO A 57 -17.21 -2.47 22.45
C PRO A 57 -17.25 -2.08 20.96
N GLU A 58 -18.03 -1.05 20.59
CA GLU A 58 -18.31 -0.64 19.20
C GLU A 58 -17.03 -0.32 18.40
N ASP A 59 -16.11 0.43 19.01
CA ASP A 59 -14.80 0.80 18.48
C ASP A 59 -13.93 -0.45 18.21
N HIS A 60 -13.90 -1.39 19.15
CA HIS A 60 -13.21 -2.67 18.96
C HIS A 60 -13.86 -3.47 17.82
N ARG A 61 -15.19 -3.42 17.65
CA ARG A 61 -15.84 -4.09 16.52
C ARG A 61 -15.47 -3.45 15.20
N GLN A 62 -15.45 -2.12 15.11
CA GLN A 62 -15.13 -1.42 13.86
C GLN A 62 -13.68 -1.66 13.40
N LEU A 63 -12.74 -1.71 14.33
CA LEU A 63 -11.31 -1.89 14.04
C LEU A 63 -10.94 -3.35 13.75
N PHE A 64 -11.49 -4.30 14.53
CA PHE A 64 -11.09 -5.71 14.47
C PHE A 64 -12.13 -6.61 13.77
N ALA A 65 -13.11 -6.04 13.07
CA ALA A 65 -14.06 -6.82 12.27
C ALA A 65 -13.39 -7.55 11.11
N GLY A 66 -13.56 -8.86 11.07
CA GLY A 66 -13.07 -9.72 10.01
C GLY A 66 -11.60 -10.09 10.20
N ASN A 67 -10.86 -10.20 9.10
CA ASN A 67 -9.55 -10.81 9.10
C ASN A 67 -8.50 -9.80 9.59
N THR A 68 -8.01 -9.97 10.81
CA THR A 68 -7.04 -9.10 11.49
C THR A 68 -5.58 -9.50 11.24
N ASP A 69 -5.32 -10.47 10.36
CA ASP A 69 -3.96 -10.79 9.92
C ASP A 69 -3.33 -9.55 9.24
N ASP A 70 -2.08 -9.26 9.63
CA ASP A 70 -1.29 -8.10 9.21
C ASP A 70 -0.10 -8.49 8.32
N ASN A 71 -0.09 -9.71 7.78
CA ASN A 71 0.93 -10.17 6.84
C ASN A 71 0.31 -10.39 5.45
N PHE A 72 0.32 -9.33 4.63
CA PHE A 72 -0.17 -9.39 3.26
C PHE A 72 0.54 -8.42 2.32
N LEU A 73 0.72 -8.85 1.08
CA LEU A 73 1.21 -8.03 -0.02
C LEU A 73 0.51 -8.46 -1.31
N LEU A 74 -0.33 -7.59 -1.84
CA LEU A 74 -1.19 -7.87 -2.99
C LEU A 74 -0.97 -6.84 -4.10
N GLY A 75 -0.53 -7.32 -5.26
CA GLY A 75 -0.47 -6.52 -6.48
C GLY A 75 -1.78 -6.56 -7.25
N LEU A 76 -2.25 -5.39 -7.68
CA LEU A 76 -3.43 -5.22 -8.52
C LEU A 76 -3.02 -4.68 -9.88
N SER A 77 -3.62 -5.18 -10.96
CA SER A 77 -3.53 -4.56 -12.28
C SER A 77 -4.88 -4.11 -12.81
N LEU A 78 -4.88 -2.91 -13.38
CA LEU A 78 -6.05 -2.27 -13.97
C LEU A 78 -6.05 -2.50 -15.49
N GLY A 79 -7.10 -3.16 -15.97
CA GLY A 79 -7.47 -3.19 -17.38
C GLY A 79 -8.57 -2.17 -17.69
N LYS A 80 -8.92 -2.02 -18.98
CA LYS A 80 -9.99 -1.09 -19.41
C LYS A 80 -11.34 -1.34 -18.72
N ARG A 81 -11.65 -2.61 -18.46
CA ARG A 81 -12.89 -3.08 -17.78
C ARG A 81 -12.61 -4.33 -16.97
N SER A 82 -11.44 -4.44 -16.36
CA SER A 82 -11.11 -5.56 -15.49
C SER A 82 -10.15 -5.14 -14.39
N LEU A 83 -10.33 -5.74 -13.23
CA LEU A 83 -9.41 -5.61 -12.10
C LEU A 83 -8.79 -6.99 -11.86
N LYS A 84 -7.49 -7.11 -12.07
CA LYS A 84 -6.76 -8.36 -11.85
C LYS A 84 -6.06 -8.35 -10.50
N LEU A 85 -6.56 -9.17 -9.58
CA LEU A 85 -5.92 -9.41 -8.28
C LEU A 85 -4.73 -10.37 -8.45
N TYR A 86 -3.80 -10.37 -7.49
CA TYR A 86 -2.61 -11.23 -7.46
C TYR A 86 -1.65 -11.06 -8.66
N THR A 87 -1.51 -9.82 -9.14
CA THR A 87 -0.48 -9.50 -10.12
C THR A 87 0.89 -9.40 -9.43
N LYS A 88 1.96 -9.81 -10.12
CA LYS A 88 3.34 -9.67 -9.61
C LYS A 88 3.66 -8.19 -9.32
N LEU A 89 4.50 -7.91 -8.33
CA LEU A 89 4.79 -6.54 -7.88
C LEU A 89 5.21 -5.62 -9.05
N TYR A 90 6.21 -6.02 -9.83
CA TYR A 90 6.72 -5.25 -10.97
C TYR A 90 5.75 -5.06 -12.13
N SER A 91 4.69 -5.85 -12.22
CA SER A 91 3.66 -5.72 -13.26
C SER A 91 2.32 -5.21 -12.75
N SER A 92 2.24 -4.88 -11.46
CA SER A 92 1.07 -4.28 -10.84
C SER A 92 1.05 -2.77 -11.04
N ASP A 93 -0.16 -2.20 -11.04
CA ASP A 93 -0.41 -0.77 -11.11
C ASP A 93 -0.61 -0.19 -9.70
N ILE A 94 -1.29 -0.95 -8.81
CA ILE A 94 -1.54 -0.62 -7.41
C ILE A 94 -1.01 -1.75 -6.52
N LEU A 95 -0.33 -1.40 -5.44
CA LEU A 95 0.10 -2.31 -4.40
C LEU A 95 -0.74 -2.07 -3.13
N LEU A 96 -1.33 -3.13 -2.59
CA LEU A 96 -1.95 -3.14 -1.26
C LEU A 96 -1.05 -3.96 -0.34
N ALA A 97 -0.58 -3.38 0.76
CA ALA A 97 0.37 -4.07 1.62
C ALA A 97 0.25 -3.65 3.08
N SER A 98 0.69 -4.51 3.98
CA SER A 98 0.93 -4.12 5.38
C SER A 98 2.36 -3.60 5.56
N PRO A 99 2.62 -2.79 6.61
CA PRO A 99 3.99 -2.38 6.95
C PRO A 99 4.91 -3.58 7.17
N LEU A 100 4.42 -4.63 7.86
CA LEU A 100 5.16 -5.86 8.12
C LEU A 100 5.56 -6.58 6.83
N ALA A 101 4.62 -6.82 5.92
CA ALA A 101 4.91 -7.54 4.69
C ALA A 101 5.88 -6.78 3.79
N LEU A 102 5.81 -5.44 3.76
CA LEU A 102 6.79 -4.61 3.05
C LEU A 102 8.17 -4.68 3.72
N ARG A 103 8.24 -4.64 5.06
CA ARG A 103 9.49 -4.79 5.80
C ARG A 103 10.18 -6.11 5.50
N LEU A 104 9.42 -7.21 5.46
CA LEU A 104 9.91 -8.54 5.10
C LEU A 104 10.34 -8.60 3.64
N ARG A 105 9.54 -8.03 2.72
CA ARG A 105 9.82 -8.09 1.28
C ARG A 105 11.02 -7.25 0.85
N VAL A 106 11.24 -6.12 1.51
CA VAL A 106 12.39 -5.25 1.28
C VAL A 106 13.66 -5.82 1.92
N GLY A 107 13.55 -6.58 3.02
CA GLY A 107 14.70 -7.10 3.75
C GLY A 107 15.43 -6.03 4.56
N ALA A 108 16.43 -6.46 5.31
CA ALA A 108 17.31 -5.61 6.11
C ALA A 108 18.56 -5.17 5.32
N ASP A 109 19.31 -4.20 5.86
CA ASP A 109 20.62 -3.85 5.32
C ASP A 109 21.59 -5.04 5.50
N GLY A 110 22.16 -5.53 4.39
CA GLY A 110 23.05 -6.69 4.38
C GLY A 110 22.43 -7.98 3.83
N ASP A 111 21.11 -8.03 3.63
CA ASP A 111 20.45 -9.19 3.01
C ASP A 111 20.74 -9.27 1.50
N GLU A 112 21.13 -10.46 1.03
CA GLU A 112 21.41 -10.72 -0.39
C GLU A 112 20.13 -10.65 -1.25
N GLU A 113 18.98 -11.07 -0.71
CA GLU A 113 17.68 -11.07 -1.40
C GLU A 113 16.89 -9.75 -1.27
N ARG A 114 17.55 -8.67 -0.82
CA ARG A 114 16.91 -7.36 -0.66
C ARG A 114 16.45 -6.80 -1.99
N ASP A 115 15.13 -6.62 -2.10
CA ASP A 115 14.50 -6.02 -3.26
C ASP A 115 13.48 -4.96 -2.83
N TYR A 116 13.81 -3.70 -3.12
CA TYR A 116 12.98 -2.51 -2.91
C TYR A 116 12.65 -1.79 -4.22
N ASP A 117 13.12 -2.27 -5.37
CA ASP A 117 13.06 -1.47 -6.60
C ASP A 117 11.62 -1.22 -7.04
N PHE A 118 10.67 -2.10 -6.67
CA PHE A 118 9.24 -1.92 -6.90
C PHE A 118 8.66 -0.66 -6.23
N LEU A 119 9.32 -0.12 -5.20
CA LEU A 119 8.97 1.12 -4.50
C LEU A 119 9.56 2.40 -5.12
N SER A 120 10.46 2.27 -6.10
CA SER A 120 11.18 3.41 -6.71
C SER A 120 10.27 4.41 -7.43
N SER A 121 9.07 3.98 -7.83
CA SER A 121 8.24 4.68 -8.83
C SER A 121 6.85 5.06 -8.34
N ILE A 122 6.63 4.97 -7.02
CA ILE A 122 5.36 5.31 -6.37
C ILE A 122 5.10 6.82 -6.51
N GLU A 123 3.96 7.17 -7.06
CA GLU A 123 3.49 8.55 -7.24
C GLU A 123 2.41 8.91 -6.22
N VAL A 124 1.67 7.93 -5.72
CA VAL A 124 0.67 8.12 -4.66
C VAL A 124 0.91 7.09 -3.56
N LEU A 125 1.15 7.57 -2.35
CA LEU A 125 1.20 6.79 -1.13
C LEU A 125 -0.04 7.08 -0.30
N ILE A 126 -0.82 6.05 0.01
CA ILE A 126 -1.96 6.13 0.92
C ILE A 126 -1.61 5.31 2.15
N MET A 127 -1.71 5.91 3.33
CA MET A 127 -1.56 5.23 4.61
C MET A 127 -2.89 5.41 5.35
N ASP A 128 -3.67 4.34 5.42
CA ASP A 128 -4.99 4.35 6.04
C ASP A 128 -4.93 3.79 7.46
N GLN A 129 -5.65 4.43 8.40
CA GLN A 129 -5.65 4.11 9.83
C GLN A 129 -4.24 4.14 10.45
N VAL A 130 -3.55 5.28 10.32
CA VAL A 130 -2.15 5.43 10.76
C VAL A 130 -1.99 5.25 12.28
N ASP A 131 -3.00 5.64 13.05
CA ASP A 131 -3.13 5.38 14.48
C ASP A 131 -3.00 3.88 14.83
N VAL A 132 -3.47 3.00 13.96
CA VAL A 132 -3.36 1.55 14.16
C VAL A 132 -1.95 1.04 13.88
N PHE A 133 -1.21 1.64 12.94
CA PHE A 133 0.19 1.26 12.70
C PHE A 133 1.07 1.54 13.91
N GLU A 134 0.77 2.61 14.65
CA GLU A 134 1.46 2.98 15.88
C GLU A 134 1.28 1.89 16.95
N MET A 135 0.08 1.29 17.02
CA MET A 135 -0.22 0.17 17.94
C MET A 135 0.44 -1.16 17.53
N GLN A 136 0.75 -1.35 16.24
CA GLN A 136 1.38 -2.57 15.73
C GLN A 136 2.90 -2.54 15.92
N ASN A 137 3.60 -1.81 15.04
CA ASN A 137 5.04 -1.61 15.09
C ASN A 137 5.42 -0.45 14.16
N TRP A 138 5.75 0.69 14.78
CA TRP A 138 6.07 1.91 14.04
C TRP A 138 7.38 1.83 13.25
N ASP A 139 8.34 1.04 13.70
CA ASP A 139 9.63 0.88 13.02
C ASP A 139 9.47 0.27 11.63
N HIS A 140 8.46 -0.61 11.43
CA HIS A 140 8.14 -1.12 10.10
C HIS A 140 7.74 0.00 9.14
N VAL A 141 6.94 0.96 9.60
CA VAL A 141 6.52 2.11 8.78
C VAL A 141 7.73 2.97 8.43
N LEU A 142 8.56 3.31 9.42
CA LEU A 142 9.76 4.13 9.21
C LEU A 142 10.74 3.45 8.23
N HIS A 143 10.94 2.14 8.38
CA HIS A 143 11.78 1.37 7.46
C HIS A 143 11.25 1.48 6.04
N VAL A 144 9.96 1.19 5.81
CA VAL A 144 9.35 1.26 4.48
C VAL A 144 9.50 2.66 3.87
N LEU A 145 9.23 3.71 4.64
CA LEU A 145 9.34 5.10 4.16
C LEU A 145 10.77 5.47 3.75
N ASN A 146 11.79 4.96 4.45
CA ASN A 146 13.19 5.16 4.09
C ASN A 146 13.60 4.46 2.79
N GLN A 147 12.85 3.42 2.39
CA GLN A 147 13.12 2.63 1.19
C GLN A 147 12.33 3.12 -0.03
N LEU A 148 11.40 4.06 0.15
CA LEU A 148 10.67 4.68 -0.96
C LEU A 148 11.60 5.54 -1.82
N HIS A 149 11.43 5.45 -3.14
CA HIS A 149 12.16 6.27 -4.13
C HIS A 149 13.68 6.15 -4.15
N LEU A 150 14.24 5.12 -3.52
CA LEU A 150 15.65 4.79 -3.72
C LEU A 150 15.93 4.45 -5.19
N GLN A 151 17.16 4.70 -5.62
CA GLN A 151 17.58 4.34 -6.98
C GLN A 151 17.52 2.82 -7.13
N PRO A 152 16.80 2.31 -8.14
CA PRO A 152 16.66 0.87 -8.33
C PRO A 152 18.02 0.26 -8.69
N LYS A 153 18.30 -0.93 -8.16
CA LYS A 153 19.52 -1.69 -8.48
C LYS A 153 19.47 -2.29 -9.87
N GLU A 154 18.30 -2.77 -10.28
CA GLU A 154 18.11 -3.43 -11.58
C GLU A 154 17.20 -2.62 -12.52
N ALA A 155 17.33 -2.91 -13.82
CA ALA A 155 16.56 -2.24 -14.85
C ALA A 155 15.11 -2.73 -14.96
N HIS A 156 14.73 -3.92 -14.48
CA HIS A 156 13.34 -4.43 -14.49
C HIS A 156 12.53 -4.21 -15.78
N ALA A 157 13.17 -4.44 -16.95
CA ALA A 157 12.59 -4.19 -18.28
C ALA A 157 12.15 -2.71 -18.54
N VAL A 158 12.80 -1.75 -17.87
CA VAL A 158 12.60 -0.31 -18.07
C VAL A 158 12.93 0.09 -19.50
N ASN A 159 12.01 0.84 -20.11
CA ASN A 159 12.31 1.60 -21.30
C ASN A 159 12.92 2.96 -20.91
N PHE A 160 14.24 3.07 -20.98
CA PHE A 160 15.00 4.27 -20.60
C PHE A 160 14.60 5.53 -21.37
N SER A 161 14.09 5.41 -22.61
CA SER A 161 13.60 6.56 -23.38
C SER A 161 12.36 7.24 -22.78
N ARG A 162 11.63 6.55 -21.89
CA ARG A 162 10.41 7.05 -21.24
C ARG A 162 10.64 7.43 -19.78
N VAL A 163 11.89 7.36 -19.32
CA VAL A 163 12.27 7.69 -17.96
C VAL A 163 12.25 9.20 -17.80
N ARG A 164 11.50 9.67 -16.80
CA ARG A 164 11.43 11.09 -16.46
C ARG A 164 12.73 11.53 -15.78
N MET A 165 13.25 12.69 -16.17
CA MET A 165 14.53 13.21 -15.67
C MET A 165 14.56 13.37 -14.15
N TRP A 166 13.45 13.79 -13.55
CA TRP A 166 13.35 13.93 -12.09
C TRP A 166 13.51 12.60 -11.35
N THR A 167 13.18 11.47 -11.97
CA THR A 167 13.41 10.16 -11.34
C THR A 167 14.89 9.77 -11.37
N LEU A 168 15.61 10.11 -12.44
CA LEU A 168 17.06 9.93 -12.51
C LEU A 168 17.79 10.83 -11.49
N ASN A 169 17.29 12.05 -11.30
CA ASN A 169 17.85 13.01 -10.35
C ASN A 169 17.47 12.71 -8.88
N GLY A 170 16.71 11.64 -8.60
CA GLY A 170 16.27 11.31 -7.24
C GLY A 170 15.22 12.27 -6.67
N TRP A 171 14.55 13.04 -7.52
CA TRP A 171 13.53 14.02 -7.13
C TRP A 171 12.13 13.42 -7.01
N SER A 172 11.95 12.12 -7.25
CA SER A 172 10.65 11.44 -7.15
C SER A 172 9.93 11.70 -5.81
N LYS A 173 10.69 11.86 -4.70
CA LYS A 173 10.15 12.18 -3.38
C LYS A 173 9.36 13.49 -3.30
N PHE A 174 9.66 14.44 -4.19
CA PHE A 174 9.01 15.75 -4.24
C PHE A 174 7.72 15.77 -5.09
N TYR A 175 7.53 14.73 -5.90
CA TYR A 175 6.38 14.59 -6.81
C TYR A 175 5.36 13.55 -6.31
N ARG A 176 5.61 12.91 -5.16
CA ARG A 176 4.74 11.87 -4.62
C ARG A 176 3.70 12.44 -3.67
N GLN A 177 2.44 12.34 -4.03
CA GLN A 177 1.36 12.66 -3.11
C GLN A 177 1.30 11.63 -1.97
N THR A 178 1.33 12.08 -0.72
CA THR A 178 1.14 11.24 0.46
C THR A 178 -0.18 11.63 1.13
N LEU A 179 -1.07 10.65 1.31
CA LEU A 179 -2.34 10.78 1.99
C LEU A 179 -2.29 9.94 3.27
N MET A 180 -2.45 10.57 4.42
CA MET A 180 -2.48 9.90 5.72
C MET A 180 -3.85 10.08 6.35
N PHE A 181 -4.50 8.97 6.71
CA PHE A 181 -5.78 8.96 7.40
C PHE A 181 -5.59 8.38 8.79
N SER A 182 -5.95 9.14 9.82
CA SER A 182 -5.81 8.73 11.21
C SER A 182 -6.98 9.28 12.02
N SER A 183 -7.46 8.52 13.00
CA SER A 183 -8.49 8.98 13.93
C SER A 183 -7.92 9.90 15.01
N LEU A 184 -6.62 9.73 15.31
CA LEU A 184 -5.89 10.44 16.34
C LEU A 184 -4.65 11.12 15.74
N VAL A 185 -4.27 12.26 16.29
CA VAL A 185 -3.03 12.95 15.92
C VAL A 185 -1.97 12.64 16.96
N SER A 186 -0.84 12.07 16.54
CA SER A 186 0.33 11.79 17.39
C SER A 186 1.58 12.54 16.89
N PRO A 187 2.55 12.82 17.77
CA PRO A 187 3.85 13.39 17.40
C PRO A 187 4.56 12.59 16.29
N GLU A 188 4.38 11.29 16.28
CA GLU A 188 4.92 10.32 15.33
C GLU A 188 4.39 10.61 13.91
N ILE A 189 3.08 10.80 13.78
CA ILE A 189 2.42 11.19 12.52
C ILE A 189 2.94 12.55 12.04
N ASN A 190 3.06 13.53 12.94
CA ASN A 190 3.59 14.86 12.61
C ASN A 190 5.06 14.81 12.16
N SER A 191 5.86 13.92 12.76
CA SER A 191 7.24 13.68 12.36
C SER A 191 7.31 13.08 10.94
N ILE A 192 6.44 12.12 10.61
CA ILE A 192 6.36 11.59 9.24
C ILE A 192 5.96 12.69 8.25
N PHE A 193 4.95 13.48 8.58
CA PHE A 193 4.51 14.58 7.73
C PHE A 193 5.67 15.53 7.42
N SER A 194 6.39 15.98 8.46
CA SER A 194 7.48 16.93 8.34
C SER A 194 8.71 16.38 7.60
N LYS A 195 9.06 15.10 7.82
CA LYS A 195 10.28 14.49 7.27
C LYS A 195 10.12 13.84 5.91
N HIS A 196 8.96 13.23 5.67
CA HIS A 196 8.73 12.39 4.48
C HIS A 196 7.74 12.99 3.48
N CYS A 197 7.02 14.07 3.80
CA CYS A 197 6.10 14.72 2.87
C CYS A 197 6.68 16.05 2.37
N SER A 198 7.61 15.99 1.42
CA SER A 198 8.32 17.17 0.89
C SER A 198 7.72 17.72 -0.41
N ASN A 199 6.41 17.63 -0.61
CA ASN A 199 5.81 17.95 -1.91
C ASN A 199 5.96 19.44 -2.26
N ILE A 200 6.45 19.74 -3.47
CA ILE A 200 6.75 21.11 -3.96
C ILE A 200 5.50 22.02 -4.00
N LEU A 201 4.30 21.44 -3.96
CA LEU A 201 3.02 22.16 -3.98
C LEU A 201 2.43 22.48 -2.59
N CYS A 202 3.16 22.22 -1.50
CA CYS A 202 2.67 22.46 -0.14
C CYS A 202 3.03 23.83 0.45
N ASP A 203 3.72 24.69 -0.30
CA ASP A 203 3.91 26.10 0.07
C ASP A 203 2.73 26.94 -0.46
N PHE A 204 1.71 27.17 0.38
CA PHE A 204 0.66 28.17 0.17
C PHE A 204 0.66 29.18 1.33
#